data_AF-A0A7Y9KBF5-F1
#
_entry.id   AF-A0A7Y9KBF5-F1
#
_cell.length_a   1.000
_cell.length_b   1.000
_cell.length_c   1.000
_cell.angle_alpha   90.00
_cell.angle_beta   90.00
_cell.angle_gamma   90.00
#
_symmetry.space_group_name_H-M   'P 1'
#
loop_
_entity.id
_entity.type
_entity.pdbx_description
1 polymer ?
#
loop_
_entity_poly.entity_id
_entity_poly.type
_entity_poly.pdbx_seq_one_letter_code
_entity_poly.pdbx_strand_id
1 'polypeptide(L)' 'MNLGEAVRMWDPEPGWLNTASYGIPPEPAVEALQGALGE' A
#
# COMPACT_ATOMS: atom_id res chain seq x y z
N MET A 1 5.75 -14.84 5.56
CA MET A 1 6.15 -13.44 5.31
C MET A 1 6.87 -12.90 6.52
N ASN A 2 8.05 -12.32 6.34
CA ASN A 2 8.74 -11.56 7.38
C ASN A 2 8.40 -10.07 7.29
N LEU A 3 8.70 -9.30 8.34
CA LEU A 3 8.36 -7.87 8.38
C LEU A 3 9.01 -7.07 7.24
N GLY A 4 10.25 -7.40 6.88
CA GLY A 4 10.96 -6.73 5.79
C GLY A 4 10.32 -6.98 4.42
N GLU A 5 9.76 -8.17 4.20
CA GLU A 5 8.97 -8.48 3.01
C GLU A 5 7.65 -7.72 3.01
N ALA A 6 6.98 -7.62 4.17
CA ALA A 6 5.71 -6.89 4.28
C ALA A 6 5.88 -5.41 3.95
N VAL A 7 6.88 -4.74 4.52
CA VAL A 7 7.12 -3.30 4.32
C VAL A 7 7.29 -2.93 2.84
N ARG A 8 7.82 -3.83 2.01
CA ARG A 8 8.01 -3.61 0.57
C ARG A 8 6.71 -3.58 -0.24
N MET A 9 5.58 -3.98 0.34
CA MET A 9 4.27 -3.88 -0.32
C MET A 9 3.75 -2.43 -0.37
N TRP A 10 4.39 -1.51 0.36
CA TRP A 10 4.12 -0.08 0.29
C TRP A 10 5.17 0.59 -0.61
N ASP A 11 4.71 1.38 -1.59
CA ASP A 11 5.56 2.13 -2.53
C ASP A 11 5.46 3.65 -2.30
N PRO A 12 6.17 4.21 -1.29
CA PRO A 12 6.05 5.61 -0.91
C PRO A 12 7.04 6.52 -1.66
N GLU A 13 7.20 6.39 -2.98
CA GLU A 13 8.16 7.20 -3.76
C GLU A 13 7.66 8.64 -4.03
N PRO A 14 8.51 9.69 -3.90
CA PRO A 14 9.89 9.70 -3.39
C PRO A 14 10.00 9.80 -1.86
N GLY A 15 8.86 9.81 -1.15
CA GLY A 15 8.74 9.80 0.30
C GLY A 15 7.32 10.19 0.71
N TRP A 16 6.79 9.59 1.78
CA TRP A 16 5.46 9.93 2.31
C TRP A 16 5.51 10.29 3.79
N LEU A 17 5.40 11.58 4.10
CA LEU A 17 5.57 12.13 5.45
C LEU A 17 4.26 12.36 6.20
N ASN A 18 3.13 11.91 5.66
CA ASN A 18 1.80 12.13 6.22
C ASN A 18 1.04 10.84 6.56
N THR A 19 1.75 9.75 6.87
CA THR A 19 1.14 8.45 7.26
C THR A 19 0.22 8.55 8.46
N ALA A 20 0.44 9.50 9.36
CA ALA A 20 -0.42 9.72 10.52
C ALA A 20 -1.85 10.13 10.14
N SER A 21 -2.02 10.90 9.06
CA SER A 21 -3.33 11.36 8.59
C SER A 21 -3.87 10.50 7.45
N TYR A 22 -2.98 10.10 6.52
CA TYR A 22 -3.33 9.34 5.33
C TYR A 22 -2.31 8.25 5.12
N GLY A 23 -2.71 7.00 5.37
CA GLY A 23 -1.89 5.84 5.04
C GLY A 23 -1.80 5.64 3.53
N ILE A 24 -0.70 5.05 3.09
CA ILE A 24 -0.62 4.42 1.77
C ILE A 24 -1.14 2.99 1.94
N PRO A 25 -2.07 2.49 1.11
CA PRO A 25 -2.44 1.08 1.15
C PRO A 25 -1.32 0.22 0.53
N PRO A 26 -1.06 -1.00 1.05
CA PRO A 26 -0.16 -1.92 0.37
C PRO A 26 -0.77 -2.41 -0.94
N GLU A 27 0.06 -2.80 -1.89
CA GLU A 27 -0.34 -3.28 -3.23
C GLU A 27 -1.52 -4.29 -3.21
N PRO A 28 -1.55 -5.33 -2.36
CA PRO A 28 -2.67 -6.29 -2.35
C PRO A 28 -4.02 -5.66 -1.97
N ALA A 29 -4.02 -4.58 -1.17
CA ALA A 29 -5.24 -3.88 -0.82
C ALA A 29 -5.77 -3.03 -1.99
N VAL A 30 -4.85 -2.48 -2.81
CA VAL A 30 -5.20 -1.76 -4.03
C VAL A 30 -5.75 -2.72 -5.07
N GLU A 31 -5.10 -3.85 -5.29
CA GLU A 31 -5.55 -4.90 -6.23
C GLU A 31 -6.95 -5.42 -5.87
N ALA A 32 -7.19 -5.69 -4.58
CA ALA A 32 -8.50 -6.14 -4.11
C ALA A 32 -9.59 -5.08 -4.34
N LEU A 33 -9.27 -3.81 -4.12
CA LEU A 33 -10.20 -2.71 -4.38
C LEU A 33 -10.49 -2.59 -5.88
N GLN A 34 -9.47 -2.60 -6.73
CA GLN A 34 -9.63 -2.53 -8.19
C GLN A 34 -10.47 -3.69 -8.72
N GLY A 35 -10.18 -4.92 -8.26
CA GLY A 35 -10.98 -6.09 -8.61
C GLY A 35 -12.45 -6.00 -8.17
N ALA A 36 -12.73 -5.35 -7.04
CA ALA A 36 -14.10 -5.09 -6.58
C ALA A 36 -14.81 -4.01 -7.39
N LEU A 37 -14.07 -3.03 -7.92
CA LEU A 37 -14.58 -1.97 -8.80
C LEU A 37 -14.79 -2.44 -10.24
N GLY A 38 -14.20 -3.57 -10.63
CA GLY A 38 -14.32 -4.14 -11.98
C GLY A 38 -13.44 -3.45 -13.02
N GLU A 39 -12.35 -2.84 -12.57
CA GLU A 39 -11.26 -2.31 -13.42
C GLU A 39 -10.39 -3.46 -13.97
#